data_AF-A0A1Y6FTI3-F1
#
_entry.id   AF-A0A1Y6FTI3-F1
#
_cell.length_a   1.000
_cell.length_b   1.000
_cell.length_c   1.000
_cell.angle_alpha   90.00
_cell.angle_beta   90.00
_cell.angle_gamma   90.00
#
_symmetry.space_group_name_H-M   'P 1'
#
loop_
_entity.id
_entity.type
_entity.pdbx_description
1 polymer ?
#
loop_
_entity_poly.entity_id
_entity_poly.type
_entity_poly.pdbx_seq_one_letter_code
_entity_poly.pdbx_strand_id
1 'polypeptide(L)' 'MTDNRERFGIYLPPKLKDRLRDLHDETGYSMNQLSLMAICHLVADYEENGATIFEELQKIKKEMNGRLS' A
#
# COMPACT_ATOMS: atom_id res chain seq x y z
N MET A 1 -15.67 -5.75 26.47
CA MET A 1 -14.69 -6.20 25.47
C MET A 1 -13.90 -4.98 25.06
N THR A 2 -12.65 -4.87 25.51
CA THR A 2 -11.78 -3.74 25.17
C THR A 2 -11.42 -3.88 23.70
N ASP A 3 -11.81 -2.88 22.90
CA ASP A 3 -11.54 -2.82 21.47
C ASP A 3 -10.01 -2.65 21.28
N ASN A 4 -9.30 -3.76 21.17
CA ASN A 4 -7.84 -3.82 21.14
C ASN A 4 -7.30 -3.47 19.75
N ARG A 5 -7.86 -2.44 19.11
CA ARG A 5 -7.39 -1.92 17.82
C ARG A 5 -6.11 -1.14 18.06
N GLU A 6 -4.98 -1.83 17.95
CA GLU A 6 -3.70 -1.16 17.82
C GLU A 6 -3.75 -0.19 16.63
N ARG A 7 -3.44 1.09 16.89
CA ARG A 7 -3.40 2.11 15.84
C ARG A 7 -2.15 1.89 15.00
N PHE A 8 -2.32 1.43 13.77
CA PHE A 8 -1.22 1.30 12.83
C PHE A 8 -0.96 2.62 12.12
N GLY A 9 0.14 3.29 12.48
CA GLY A 9 0.60 4.51 11.80
C GLY A 9 1.43 4.17 10.58
N ILE A 10 0.96 4.55 9.39
CA ILE A 10 1.65 4.28 8.12
C ILE A 10 2.43 5.53 7.71
N TYR A 11 3.72 5.37 7.44
CA TYR A 11 4.50 6.38 6.74
C TYR A 11 4.23 6.29 5.24
N LEU A 12 3.80 7.41 4.64
CA LEU A 12 3.58 7.52 3.21
C LEU A 12 4.52 8.57 2.62
N PRO A 13 5.29 8.23 1.55
CA PRO A 13 6.04 9.22 0.80
C PRO A 13 5.11 10.32 0.25
N PRO A 14 5.59 11.58 0.11
CA PRO A 14 4.75 12.72 -0.28
C PRO A 14 3.90 12.46 -1.54
N LYS A 15 4.52 11.91 -2.60
CA LYS A 15 3.83 11.59 -3.87
C LYS A 15 2.70 10.58 -3.68
N LEU A 16 2.89 9.57 -2.84
CA LEU A 16 1.87 8.56 -2.57
C LEU A 16 0.73 9.14 -1.72
N LYS A 17 1.08 10.02 -0.77
CA LYS A 17 0.09 10.74 0.05
C LYS A 17 -0.79 11.65 -0.80
N ASP A 18 -0.21 12.33 -1.80
CA ASP A 18 -0.99 13.18 -2.71
C ASP A 18 -1.90 12.32 -3.60
N ARG A 19 -1.39 11.21 -4.15
CA ARG A 19 -2.22 10.29 -4.93
C ARG A 19 -3.39 9.70 -4.13
N LEU A 20 -3.17 9.35 -2.86
CA LEU A 20 -4.23 8.90 -1.95
C LEU A 20 -5.26 9.98 -1.65
N ARG A 21 -4.86 11.26 -1.67
CA ARG A 21 -5.77 12.39 -1.49
C ARG A 21 -6.65 12.57 -2.73
N ASP A 22 -6.07 12.48 -3.92
CA ASP A 22 -6.85 12.53 -5.17
C ASP A 22 -7.91 11.41 -5.18
N LEU A 23 -7.52 10.19 -4.79
CA LEU A 23 -8.46 9.05 -4.68
C LEU A 23 -9.54 9.28 -3.61
N HIS A 24 -9.21 9.95 -2.51
CA HIS A 24 -10.21 10.35 -1.51
C HIS A 24 -11.24 11.30 -2.14
N ASP A 25 -10.79 12.31 -2.86
CA ASP A 25 -11.66 13.29 -3.50
C ASP A 25 -12.53 12.65 -4.61
N GLU A 26 -12.00 11.66 -5.32
CA GLU A 26 -12.71 10.93 -6.38
C GLU A 26 -13.75 9.93 -5.83
N THR A 27 -13.44 9.23 -4.74
CA THR A 27 -14.23 8.07 -4.26
C THR A 27 -15.06 8.36 -3.00
N GLY A 28 -14.72 9.40 -2.25
CA GLY A 28 -15.29 9.71 -0.95
C GLY A 28 -14.79 8.82 0.19
N TYR A 29 -13.93 7.82 -0.06
CA TYR A 29 -13.37 6.98 0.99
C TYR A 29 -12.28 7.71 1.77
N SER A 30 -12.28 7.58 3.09
CA SER A 30 -11.22 8.13 3.93
C SER A 30 -9.86 7.50 3.59
N MET A 31 -8.78 8.25 3.83
CA MET A 31 -7.42 7.72 3.64
C MET A 31 -7.15 6.40 4.39
N ASN A 32 -7.75 6.22 5.58
CA ASN A 32 -7.62 4.98 6.34
C ASN A 32 -8.34 3.81 5.65
N GLN A 33 -9.53 4.04 5.10
CA GLN A 33 -10.26 3.02 4.35
C GLN A 33 -9.50 2.62 3.08
N LEU A 34 -9.00 3.60 2.31
CA LEU A 34 -8.20 3.34 1.12
C LEU A 34 -6.93 2.55 1.45
N SER A 35 -6.23 2.92 2.53
CA SER A 35 -5.03 2.22 2.99
C SER A 35 -5.35 0.78 3.43
N LEU A 36 -6.44 0.60 4.17
CA LEU A 36 -6.89 -0.72 4.61
C LEU A 36 -7.23 -1.61 3.40
N MET A 37 -7.97 -1.09 2.43
CA MET A 37 -8.30 -1.82 1.20
C MET A 37 -7.06 -2.24 0.42
N ALA A 38 -6.09 -1.33 0.26
CA ALA A 38 -4.83 -1.63 -0.42
C ALA A 38 -4.04 -2.74 0.31
N ILE A 39 -3.99 -2.71 1.64
CA ILE A 39 -3.33 -3.74 2.44
C ILE A 39 -4.07 -5.08 2.32
N CYS A 40 -5.40 -5.09 2.43
CA CYS A 40 -6.20 -6.31 2.27
C CYS A 40 -6.01 -6.92 0.88
N HIS A 41 -5.98 -6.11 -0.17
CA HIS A 41 -5.74 -6.57 -1.53
C HIS A 41 -4.34 -7.18 -1.67
N LEU A 42 -3.31 -6.50 -1.15
CA LEU A 42 -1.94 -7.02 -1.16
C LEU A 42 -1.82 -8.38 -0.45
N VAL A 43 -2.50 -8.56 0.68
CA VAL A 43 -2.49 -9.82 1.44
C VAL A 43 -3.23 -10.91 0.67
N ALA A 44 -4.43 -10.63 0.15
CA ALA A 44 -5.20 -11.58 -0.63
C ALA A 44 -4.44 -12.02 -1.89
N ASP A 45 -3.85 -11.06 -2.60
CA ASP A 45 -3.06 -11.34 -3.80
C ASP A 45 -1.82 -12.18 -3.47
N TYR A 46 -1.19 -11.98 -2.30
CA TYR A 46 -0.07 -12.81 -1.84
C TYR A 46 -0.51 -14.24 -1.49
N GLU A 47 -1.66 -14.41 -0.85
CA GLU A 47 -2.21 -15.74 -0.54
C GLU A 47 -2.54 -16.53 -1.82
N GLU A 48 -3.01 -15.86 -2.87
CA GLU A 48 -3.37 -16.47 -4.14
C GLU A 48 -2.15 -16.71 -5.05
N ASN A 49 -1.25 -15.73 -5.17
CA ASN A 49 -0.14 -15.74 -6.15
C ASN A 49 1.24 -16.05 -5.54
N GLY A 50 1.30 -16.31 -4.23
CA GLY A 50 2.51 -16.72 -3.52
C GLY A 50 3.67 -15.73 -3.61
N ALA A 51 4.90 -16.27 -3.61
CA ALA A 51 6.16 -15.50 -3.59
C ALA A 51 6.37 -14.57 -4.81
N THR A 52 5.58 -14.74 -5.88
CA THR A 52 5.72 -14.02 -7.15
C THR A 52 5.62 -12.49 -6.99
N ILE A 53 4.69 -12.01 -6.14
CA ILE A 53 4.55 -10.56 -5.87
C ILE A 53 5.80 -10.00 -5.20
N PHE A 54 6.42 -10.77 -4.30
CA PHE A 54 7.65 -10.34 -3.66
C PHE A 54 8.83 -10.29 -4.64
N GLU A 55 8.90 -11.23 -5.58
CA GLU A 55 9.90 -11.20 -6.66
C GLU A 55 9.70 -9.98 -7.57
N GLU A 56 8.46 -9.63 -7.90
CA GLU A 56 8.14 -8.43 -8.69
C GLU A 56 8.45 -7.13 -7.95
N LEU A 57 8.11 -7.03 -6.66
CA LEU A 57 8.48 -5.88 -5.83
C LEU A 57 10.01 -5.73 -5.72
N GLN A 58 10.74 -6.84 -5.63
CA GLN A 58 12.21 -6.82 -5.66
C GLN A 58 12.75 -6.38 -7.04
N LYS A 59 12.13 -6.81 -8.14
CA LYS A 59 12.48 -6.33 -9.50
C LYS A 59 12.24 -4.83 -9.64
N ILE A 60 11.08 -4.32 -9.23
CA ILE A 60 10.76 -2.88 -9.27
C ILE A 60 11.77 -2.08 -8.44
N LYS A 61 12.10 -2.54 -7.23
CA LYS A 61 13.14 -1.91 -6.39
C LYS A 61 14.49 -1.86 -7.11
N LYS A 62 14.88 -2.94 -7.79
CA LYS A 62 16.14 -3.01 -8.54
C LYS A 62 16.16 -2.06 -9.73
N GLU A 63 15.05 -1.96 -10.45
CA GLU A 63 14.89 -1.03 -11.58
C GLU A 63 14.88 0.43 -11.14
N MET A 64 14.22 0.75 -10.02
CA MET A 64 14.25 2.10 -9.45
C MET A 64 15.66 2.50 -9.00
N ASN A 65 16.43 1.58 -8.42
CA ASN A 65 17.81 1.84 -8.03
C ASN A 65 18.76 1.95 -9.23
N GLY A 66 18.55 1.16 -10.29
CA GLY A 66 19.36 1.22 -11.51
C GLY A 66 19.10 2.43 -12.40
N ARG A 67 17.98 3.14 -12.21
CA ARG A 67 17.67 4.41 -12.89
C ARG A 67 18.17 5.66 -12.16
N LEU A 68 18.79 5.47 -10.98
CA LEU A 68 19.37 6.53 -10.15
C LEU A 68 20.92 6.51 -10.13
N SER A 69 21.53 5.61 -10.91
CA SER A 69 22.97 5.51 -11.19
C SER A 69 23.26 5.91 -12.62
#